data_AF-A0A366HTY6-F1
#
_entry.id   AF-A0A366HTY6-F1
#
_cell.length_a   1.000
_cell.length_b   1.000
_cell.length_c   1.000
_cell.angle_alpha   90.00
_cell.angle_beta   90.00
_cell.angle_gamma   90.00
#
_symmetry.space_group_name_H-M   'P 1'
#
loop_
_entity.id
_entity.type
_entity.pdbx_description
1 polymer ?
#
loop_
_entity_poly.entity_id
_entity_poly.type
_entity_poly.pdbx_seq_one_letter_code
_entity_poly.pdbx_strand_id
1 'polypeptide(L)'
;MKKILSLTLCLFALPALADITLGGPGVPVGTVKTSGAPFKTTYNFPGGLYKFVFRGIEAKGATLGAPGSSGTNGNGGQFHLSATVRTDVGHEKLGTIEFRDVQDFNTAPLKNLFFEDGEITFKAPGDNPIAVSIEWAGQGNAHKPDGFFNVLGEEQKHPPVPVGWLTFAVGDYNLAAAGGRPPGTATIIRD
;
A
#
# COMPACT_ATOMS: atom_id res chain seq x y z
N MET A 1 -64.28 20.70 3.51
CA MET A 1 -62.97 21.25 3.91
C MET A 1 -61.98 20.10 3.98
N LYS A 2 -61.04 20.01 3.03
CA LYS A 2 -60.05 18.92 2.95
C LYS A 2 -58.89 19.22 3.92
N LYS A 3 -58.67 18.34 4.91
CA LYS A 3 -57.51 18.39 5.81
C LYS A 3 -56.30 17.84 5.06
N ILE A 4 -55.33 18.69 4.77
CA ILE A 4 -54.03 18.28 4.23
C ILE A 4 -53.18 17.85 5.44
N LEU A 5 -52.92 16.54 5.52
CA LEU A 5 -52.03 15.93 6.48
C LEU A 5 -50.59 16.19 6.01
N SER A 6 -49.89 17.13 6.64
CA SER A 6 -48.48 17.39 6.35
C SER A 6 -47.64 16.34 7.08
N LEU A 7 -47.17 15.34 6.34
CA LEU A 7 -46.23 14.33 6.82
C LEU A 7 -44.82 14.92 6.73
N THR A 8 -44.31 15.44 7.84
CA THR A 8 -42.94 15.96 7.90
C THR A 8 -41.96 14.79 7.82
N LEU A 9 -41.31 14.64 6.66
CA LEU A 9 -40.22 13.69 6.46
C LEU A 9 -38.99 14.20 7.23
N CYS A 10 -38.79 13.74 8.46
CA CYS A 10 -37.52 13.93 9.15
C CYS A 10 -36.45 13.12 8.42
N LEU A 11 -35.63 13.78 7.61
CA LEU A 11 -34.35 13.23 7.15
C LEU A 11 -33.50 12.99 8.40
N PHE A 12 -33.41 11.73 8.84
CA PHE A 12 -32.36 11.32 9.77
C PHE A 12 -31.04 11.46 9.01
N ALA A 13 -30.32 12.56 9.25
CA ALA A 13 -28.92 12.68 8.83
C ALA A 13 -28.13 11.60 9.56
N LEU A 14 -27.79 10.51 8.85
CA LEU A 14 -26.86 9.53 9.36
C LEU A 14 -25.54 10.26 9.66
N PRO A 15 -24.92 10.07 10.83
CA PRO A 15 -23.64 10.69 11.12
C PRO A 15 -22.64 10.21 10.07
N ALA A 16 -21.97 11.15 9.39
CA ALA A 16 -20.86 10.82 8.50
C ALA A 16 -19.81 10.05 9.32
N LEU A 17 -19.62 8.78 8.98
CA LEU A 17 -18.61 7.94 9.60
C LEU A 17 -17.26 8.35 9.01
N ALA A 18 -16.34 8.71 9.90
CA ALA A 18 -14.96 8.97 9.54
C ALA A 18 -14.28 7.63 9.25
N ASP A 19 -13.78 7.44 8.03
CA ASP A 19 -13.09 6.22 7.59
C ASP A 19 -11.87 6.61 6.74
N ILE A 20 -10.67 6.57 7.30
CA ILE A 20 -9.47 6.57 6.47
C ILE A 20 -9.29 5.16 5.92
N THR A 21 -9.33 5.05 4.60
CA THR A 21 -8.99 3.81 3.89
C THR A 21 -7.47 3.66 3.84
N LEU A 22 -6.98 2.51 4.32
CA LEU A 22 -5.55 2.19 4.32
C LEU A 22 -5.29 1.20 3.18
N GLY A 23 -4.45 1.62 2.23
CA GLY A 23 -4.22 0.89 0.98
C GLY A 23 -2.75 0.61 0.71
N GLY A 24 -2.52 -0.25 -0.27
CA GLY A 24 -1.18 -0.59 -0.76
C GLY A 24 -1.22 -1.65 -1.85
N PRO A 25 -0.06 -1.99 -2.43
CA PRO A 25 0.04 -3.03 -3.45
C PRO A 25 -0.51 -4.35 -2.90
N GLY A 26 -1.47 -4.95 -3.60
CA GLY A 26 -2.06 -6.24 -3.21
C GLY A 26 -3.00 -6.23 -1.99
N VAL A 27 -3.16 -5.09 -1.32
CA VAL A 27 -4.13 -4.93 -0.22
C VAL A 27 -5.53 -4.78 -0.83
N PRO A 28 -6.48 -5.69 -0.57
CA PRO A 28 -7.80 -5.58 -1.18
C PRO A 28 -8.52 -4.32 -0.67
N VAL A 29 -9.16 -3.59 -1.59
CA VAL A 29 -9.81 -2.31 -1.27
C VAL A 29 -10.81 -2.46 -0.14
N GLY A 30 -10.73 -1.57 0.85
CA GLY A 30 -11.67 -1.52 1.98
C GLY A 30 -11.42 -2.56 3.08
N THR A 31 -10.39 -3.41 2.97
CA THR A 31 -10.05 -4.41 4.00
C THR A 31 -9.42 -3.79 5.25
N VAL A 32 -8.71 -2.68 5.08
CA VAL A 32 -8.01 -2.01 6.18
C VAL A 32 -8.52 -0.57 6.28
N LYS A 33 -9.03 -0.21 7.45
CA LYS A 33 -9.60 1.10 7.75
C LYS A 33 -9.28 1.54 9.17
N THR A 34 -9.35 2.84 9.40
CA THR A 34 -9.31 3.42 10.74
C THR A 34 -10.26 4.62 10.81
N SER A 35 -10.89 4.83 11.96
CA SER A 35 -11.88 5.90 12.16
C SER A 35 -11.36 7.07 13.00
N GLY A 36 -10.06 7.11 13.29
CA GLY A 36 -9.49 8.13 14.16
C GLY A 36 -7.96 8.15 14.22
N ALA A 37 -7.45 9.19 14.86
CA ALA A 37 -6.04 9.37 15.22
C ALA A 37 -5.92 9.48 16.76
N PRO A 38 -4.87 8.94 17.38
CA PRO A 38 -3.81 8.12 16.77
C PRO A 38 -4.29 6.71 16.42
N PHE A 39 -3.61 6.06 15.48
CA PHE A 39 -3.86 4.66 15.14
C PHE A 39 -2.57 3.94 14.73
N LYS A 40 -2.64 2.61 14.78
CA LYS A 40 -1.62 1.72 14.26
C LYS A 40 -2.29 0.45 13.76
N THR A 41 -2.19 0.18 12.47
CA THR A 41 -2.88 -0.95 11.82
C THR A 41 -1.92 -1.70 10.92
N THR A 42 -2.00 -3.02 10.91
CA THR A 42 -1.10 -3.89 10.14
C THR A 42 -1.91 -4.84 9.25
N TYR A 43 -1.45 -5.04 8.03
CA TYR A 43 -1.93 -6.06 7.12
C TYR A 43 -0.81 -7.06 6.81
N ASN A 44 -1.09 -8.34 7.00
CA ASN A 44 -0.16 -9.44 6.71
C ASN A 44 -0.61 -10.12 5.40
N PHE A 45 0.32 -10.31 4.45
CA PHE A 45 0.00 -10.93 3.18
C PHE A 45 -0.15 -12.46 3.35
N PRO A 46 -1.34 -13.02 3.06
CA PRO A 46 -1.54 -14.47 3.16
C PRO A 46 -0.74 -15.19 2.07
N GLY A 47 -0.01 -16.23 2.46
CA GLY A 47 0.81 -17.05 1.54
C GLY A 47 2.18 -16.46 1.20
N GLY A 48 2.52 -15.27 1.73
CA GLY A 48 3.79 -14.60 1.43
C GLY A 48 3.87 -14.04 0.00
N LEU A 49 4.99 -13.41 -0.32
CA LEU A 49 5.26 -12.80 -1.63
C LEU A 49 6.67 -13.16 -2.10
N TYR A 50 6.94 -13.13 -3.39
CA TYR A 50 8.29 -13.33 -3.94
C TYR A 50 9.04 -12.01 -4.14
N LYS A 51 8.29 -10.93 -4.34
CA LYS A 51 8.83 -9.58 -4.44
C LYS A 51 7.82 -8.60 -3.88
N PHE A 52 8.32 -7.63 -3.12
CA PHE A 52 7.57 -6.44 -2.74
C PHE A 52 8.44 -5.21 -2.97
N VAL A 53 7.91 -4.23 -3.69
CA VAL A 53 8.56 -2.95 -3.94
C VAL A 53 7.85 -1.89 -3.12
N PHE A 54 8.60 -1.15 -2.31
CA PHE A 54 8.13 -0.03 -1.54
C PHE A 54 8.74 1.26 -2.10
N ARG A 55 7.95 2.07 -2.80
CA ARG A 55 8.40 3.31 -3.46
C ARG A 55 8.15 4.54 -2.62
N GLY A 56 7.04 4.55 -1.91
CA GLY A 56 6.51 5.77 -1.36
C GLY A 56 5.25 5.57 -0.54
N ILE A 57 4.75 6.68 -0.03
CA ILE A 57 3.43 6.78 0.56
C ILE A 57 2.71 7.99 -0.01
N GLU A 58 1.39 7.92 -0.07
CA GLU A 58 0.55 9.03 -0.47
C GLU A 58 -0.66 9.16 0.45
N ALA A 59 -1.10 10.39 0.68
CA ALA A 59 -2.25 10.66 1.52
C ALA A 59 -3.08 11.82 1.00
N LYS A 60 -4.40 11.69 1.14
CA LYS A 60 -5.34 12.78 1.00
C LYS A 60 -6.54 12.53 1.89
N GLY A 61 -7.14 13.59 2.42
CA GLY A 61 -8.39 13.45 3.13
C GLY A 61 -8.93 14.77 3.64
N ALA A 62 -9.80 14.68 4.63
CA ALA A 62 -10.40 15.80 5.32
C ALA A 62 -10.66 15.45 6.80
N THR A 63 -10.99 16.46 7.59
CA THR A 63 -11.28 16.36 9.02
C THR A 63 -12.31 17.41 9.41
N LEU A 64 -13.14 17.10 10.43
CA LEU A 64 -14.20 17.98 10.94
C LEU A 64 -13.77 18.75 12.20
N GLY A 65 -12.46 18.81 12.50
CA GLY A 65 -11.91 19.54 13.64
C GLY A 65 -12.08 21.06 13.53
N ALA A 66 -11.83 21.76 14.64
CA ALA A 66 -11.73 23.22 14.64
C ALA A 66 -10.32 23.66 14.20
N PRO A 67 -10.16 24.82 13.54
CA PRO A 67 -8.84 25.36 13.27
C PRO A 67 -8.05 25.54 14.58
N GLY A 68 -6.90 24.88 14.70
CA GLY A 68 -6.07 24.98 15.90
C GLY A 68 -4.86 24.03 15.87
N SER A 69 -3.74 24.53 16.38
CA SER A 69 -2.52 23.75 16.63
C SER A 69 -2.73 22.71 17.74
N SER A 70 -1.85 21.71 17.82
CA SER A 70 -1.85 20.69 18.89
C SER A 70 -1.97 21.31 20.28
N GLY A 71 -2.82 20.71 21.14
CA GLY A 71 -2.91 21.10 22.55
C GLY A 71 -4.28 20.99 23.22
N THR A 72 -5.36 20.74 22.47
CA THR A 72 -6.68 20.50 23.08
C THR A 72 -7.27 19.17 22.60
N ASN A 73 -7.78 18.40 23.55
CA ASN A 73 -8.39 17.08 23.38
C ASN A 73 -9.36 17.04 22.18
N GLY A 74 -8.92 16.39 21.09
CA GLY A 74 -9.80 15.97 20.00
C GLY A 74 -10.37 17.06 19.09
N ASN A 75 -9.84 18.29 19.12
CA ASN A 75 -10.32 19.40 18.28
C ASN A 75 -9.28 19.99 17.32
N GLY A 76 -8.01 19.58 17.40
CA GLY A 76 -6.97 20.08 16.50
C GLY A 76 -6.98 19.37 15.15
N GLY A 77 -6.46 20.05 14.13
CA GLY A 77 -6.41 19.51 12.76
C GLY A 77 -5.12 18.79 12.41
N GLN A 78 -4.25 18.51 13.38
CA GLN A 78 -2.95 17.91 13.11
C GLN A 78 -3.06 16.43 12.84
N PHE A 79 -2.41 15.99 11.76
CA PHE A 79 -2.35 14.59 11.38
C PHE A 79 -1.04 14.22 10.71
N HIS A 80 -0.42 13.15 11.19
CA HIS A 80 0.92 12.71 10.81
C HIS A 80 0.85 11.23 10.43
N LEU A 81 1.10 10.91 9.16
CA LEU A 81 0.97 9.56 8.62
C LEU A 81 2.33 8.98 8.24
N SER A 82 2.62 7.76 8.67
CA SER A 82 3.83 7.02 8.29
C SER A 82 3.51 5.57 7.97
N ALA A 83 4.36 4.91 7.18
CA ALA A 83 4.22 3.50 6.88
C ALA A 83 5.54 2.74 7.04
N THR A 84 5.42 1.49 7.49
CA THR A 84 6.54 0.55 7.57
C THR A 84 6.17 -0.71 6.81
N VAL A 85 7.08 -1.17 5.95
CA VAL A 85 7.00 -2.50 5.33
C VAL A 85 7.96 -3.40 6.08
N ARG A 86 7.47 -4.53 6.60
CA ARG A 86 8.27 -5.52 7.30
C ARG A 86 8.22 -6.84 6.56
N THR A 87 9.38 -7.45 6.41
CA THR A 87 9.56 -8.78 5.85
C THR A 87 10.46 -9.61 6.77
N ASP A 88 10.56 -10.90 6.51
CA ASP A 88 11.53 -11.79 7.16
C ASP A 88 12.99 -11.52 6.71
N VAL A 89 13.19 -10.91 5.54
CA VAL A 89 14.51 -10.56 4.98
C VAL A 89 14.94 -9.13 5.28
N GLY A 90 14.08 -8.29 5.86
CA GLY A 90 14.37 -6.90 6.15
C GLY A 90 13.13 -6.06 6.43
N HIS A 91 13.33 -4.79 6.77
CA HIS A 91 12.22 -3.86 6.94
C HIS A 91 12.66 -2.46 6.53
N GLU A 92 11.69 -1.65 6.12
CA GLU A 92 11.92 -0.25 5.84
C GLU A 92 10.75 0.59 6.35
N LYS A 93 11.07 1.79 6.86
CA LYS A 93 10.08 2.77 7.26
C LYS A 93 10.23 4.02 6.41
N LEU A 94 9.15 4.41 5.74
CA LEU A 94 9.09 5.73 5.15
C LEU A 94 8.46 6.71 6.14
N GLY A 95 9.02 7.92 6.17
CA GLY A 95 8.73 8.97 7.14
C GLY A 95 7.29 9.50 7.12
N THR A 96 7.12 10.75 7.54
CA THR A 96 5.80 11.27 7.88
C THR A 96 5.26 12.23 6.81
N ILE A 97 4.09 11.94 6.24
CA ILE A 97 3.25 12.97 5.60
C ILE A 97 2.53 13.74 6.71
N GLU A 98 2.74 15.06 6.75
CA GLU A 98 2.16 15.95 7.74
C GLU A 98 1.04 16.83 7.17
N PHE A 99 -0.07 16.89 7.90
CA PHE A 99 -1.10 17.91 7.82
C PHE A 99 -1.08 18.72 9.12
N ARG A 100 -0.79 20.01 9.02
CA ARG A 100 -0.47 20.87 10.19
C ARG A 100 -1.69 21.39 10.94
N ASP A 101 -2.82 21.48 10.25
CA ASP A 101 -4.10 21.93 10.79
C ASP A 101 -5.25 21.50 9.87
N VAL A 102 -6.46 21.89 10.24
CA VAL A 102 -7.69 21.51 9.53
C VAL A 102 -7.72 22.07 8.11
N GLN A 103 -7.21 23.29 7.91
CA GLN A 103 -7.18 23.90 6.59
C GLN A 103 -6.17 23.18 5.70
N ASP A 104 -4.97 22.90 6.19
CA ASP A 104 -3.97 22.10 5.47
C ASP A 104 -4.52 20.71 5.14
N PHE A 105 -5.14 20.00 6.09
CA PHE A 105 -5.76 18.70 5.80
C PHE A 105 -6.84 18.82 4.72
N ASN A 106 -7.84 19.70 4.91
CA ASN A 106 -9.02 19.77 4.04
C ASN A 106 -8.74 20.35 2.65
N THR A 107 -7.70 21.17 2.50
CA THR A 107 -7.40 21.86 1.24
C THR A 107 -6.15 21.35 0.54
N ALA A 108 -5.34 20.53 1.21
CA ALA A 108 -4.14 19.99 0.59
C ALA A 108 -4.49 19.19 -0.68
N PRO A 109 -3.68 19.34 -1.74
CA PRO A 109 -3.67 18.36 -2.81
C PRO A 109 -3.20 17.00 -2.25
N LEU A 110 -3.18 15.99 -3.12
CA LEU A 110 -2.53 14.72 -2.80
C LEU A 110 -1.08 14.99 -2.35
N LYS A 111 -0.74 14.58 -1.11
CA LYS A 111 0.63 14.65 -0.60
C LYS A 111 1.30 13.30 -0.83
N ASN A 112 2.53 13.34 -1.35
CA ASN A 112 3.36 12.17 -1.61
C ASN A 112 4.68 12.30 -0.87
N LEU A 113 5.21 11.17 -0.43
CA LEU A 113 6.58 11.03 0.07
C LEU A 113 7.19 9.80 -0.58
N PHE A 114 8.41 9.94 -1.11
CA PHE A 114 9.15 8.87 -1.77
C PHE A 114 10.50 8.66 -1.09
N PHE A 115 11.11 7.49 -1.29
CA PHE A 115 12.51 7.28 -0.92
C PHE A 115 13.44 8.14 -1.78
N GLU A 116 14.54 8.62 -1.20
CA GLU A 116 15.57 9.39 -1.94
C GLU A 116 16.17 8.57 -3.08
N ASP A 117 16.43 7.28 -2.83
CA ASP A 117 16.96 6.32 -3.82
C ASP A 117 15.86 5.70 -4.72
N GLY A 118 14.64 6.24 -4.68
CA GLY A 118 13.51 5.85 -5.53
C GLY A 118 12.66 4.72 -4.97
N GLU A 119 13.24 3.55 -4.66
CA GLU A 119 12.49 2.40 -4.15
C GLU A 119 13.32 1.41 -3.33
N ILE A 120 12.67 0.76 -2.36
CA ILE A 120 13.22 -0.39 -1.64
C ILE A 120 12.55 -1.66 -2.15
N THR A 121 13.36 -2.63 -2.53
CA THR A 121 12.87 -3.91 -3.07
C THR A 121 13.24 -5.05 -2.12
N PHE A 122 12.23 -5.76 -1.63
CA PHE A 122 12.38 -7.02 -0.90
C PHE A 122 12.14 -8.17 -1.87
N LYS A 123 13.06 -9.13 -1.94
CA LYS A 123 12.97 -10.30 -2.81
C LYS A 123 13.20 -11.58 -2.02
N ALA A 124 12.46 -12.61 -2.40
CA ALA A 124 12.64 -13.96 -1.91
C ALA A 124 14.04 -14.52 -2.26
N PRO A 125 14.72 -15.18 -1.32
CA PRO A 125 15.93 -15.94 -1.60
C PRO A 125 15.56 -17.25 -2.31
N GLY A 126 15.47 -17.22 -3.63
CA GLY A 126 15.10 -18.39 -4.43
C GLY A 126 13.59 -18.60 -4.51
N ASP A 127 13.14 -19.86 -4.39
CA ASP A 127 11.77 -20.26 -4.72
C ASP A 127 10.78 -20.20 -3.54
N ASN A 128 11.22 -19.75 -2.37
CA ASN A 128 10.39 -19.66 -1.17
C ASN A 128 9.86 -18.24 -0.98
N PRO A 129 8.53 -18.03 -0.89
CA PRO A 129 7.98 -16.70 -0.66
C PRO A 129 8.40 -16.17 0.72
N ILE A 130 8.65 -14.86 0.78
CA ILE A 130 8.92 -14.11 2.01
C ILE A 130 7.63 -13.69 2.69
N ALA A 131 7.63 -13.70 4.03
CA ALA A 131 6.57 -13.06 4.78
C ALA A 131 6.62 -11.55 4.56
N VAL A 132 5.48 -10.93 4.24
CA VAL A 132 5.38 -9.47 4.08
C VAL A 132 4.22 -8.94 4.91
N SER A 133 4.44 -7.79 5.53
CA SER A 133 3.40 -7.01 6.20
C SER A 133 3.58 -5.52 5.96
N ILE A 134 2.47 -4.81 5.84
CA ILE A 134 2.44 -3.35 5.79
C ILE A 134 1.81 -2.86 7.10
N GLU A 135 2.47 -1.91 7.74
CA GLU A 135 2.01 -1.22 8.93
C GLU A 135 1.77 0.26 8.58
N TRP A 136 0.55 0.74 8.78
CA TRP A 136 0.22 2.16 8.71
C TRP A 136 0.09 2.69 10.13
N ALA A 137 0.67 3.87 10.38
CA ALA A 137 0.56 4.54 11.66
C ALA A 137 0.19 6.00 11.45
N GLY A 138 -0.83 6.46 12.17
CA GLY A 138 -1.23 7.85 12.24
C GLY A 138 -1.08 8.40 13.65
N GLN A 139 -0.56 9.61 13.76
CA GLN A 139 -0.46 10.38 15.00
C GLN A 139 -1.16 11.73 14.84
N GLY A 140 -1.44 12.39 15.95
CA GLY A 140 -2.12 13.69 15.98
C GLY A 140 -3.48 13.65 16.67
N ASN A 141 -4.29 14.67 16.42
CA ASN A 141 -5.56 14.89 17.11
C ASN A 141 -6.74 15.24 16.17
N ALA A 142 -6.60 14.92 14.88
CA ALA A 142 -7.63 15.13 13.86
C ALA A 142 -8.99 14.55 14.28
N HIS A 143 -10.03 15.38 14.28
CA HIS A 143 -11.39 14.98 14.62
C HIS A 143 -12.13 14.40 13.41
N LYS A 144 -12.53 13.13 13.49
CA LYS A 144 -13.25 12.44 12.40
C LYS A 144 -12.51 12.55 11.06
N PRO A 145 -11.24 12.08 10.98
CA PRO A 145 -10.50 12.14 9.75
C PRO A 145 -11.08 11.14 8.73
N ASP A 146 -11.21 11.56 7.48
CA ASP A 146 -11.73 10.79 6.36
C ASP A 146 -10.76 10.90 5.17
N GLY A 147 -10.74 9.90 4.29
CA GLY A 147 -9.91 9.90 3.09
C GLY A 147 -9.13 8.61 2.89
N PHE A 148 -7.92 8.71 2.35
CA PHE A 148 -7.06 7.56 2.08
C PHE A 148 -5.60 7.81 2.43
N PHE A 149 -4.93 6.73 2.79
CA PHE A 149 -3.49 6.66 2.99
C PHE A 149 -2.97 5.37 2.37
N ASN A 150 -2.18 5.50 1.31
CA ASN A 150 -1.69 4.36 0.53
C ASN A 150 -0.18 4.22 0.65
N VAL A 151 0.28 2.98 0.71
CA VAL A 151 1.64 2.61 0.34
C VAL A 151 1.72 2.50 -1.19
N LEU A 152 2.77 3.04 -1.78
CA LEU A 152 3.03 3.01 -3.21
C LEU A 152 4.08 1.96 -3.54
N GLY A 153 3.87 1.23 -4.64
CA GLY A 153 4.80 0.22 -5.13
C GLY A 153 4.10 -0.94 -5.81
N GLU A 154 4.66 -2.13 -5.68
CA GLU A 154 4.23 -3.33 -6.41
C GLU A 154 4.41 -4.58 -5.57
N GLU A 155 3.59 -5.60 -5.82
CA GLU A 155 3.75 -6.94 -5.24
C GLU A 155 3.85 -8.00 -6.33
N GLN A 156 4.47 -9.13 -5.99
CA GLN A 156 4.52 -10.31 -6.84
C GLN A 156 4.30 -11.57 -6.01
N LYS A 157 3.17 -12.25 -6.23
CA LYS A 157 2.79 -13.49 -5.52
C LYS A 157 3.46 -14.74 -6.05
N HIS A 158 3.82 -14.78 -7.33
CA HIS A 158 4.58 -15.85 -7.95
C HIS A 158 5.50 -15.30 -9.03
N PRO A 159 6.74 -15.82 -9.15
CA PRO A 159 7.59 -15.51 -10.28
C PRO A 159 7.00 -16.11 -11.56
N PRO A 160 7.10 -15.42 -12.70
CA PRO A 160 6.80 -16.06 -13.97
C PRO A 160 7.70 -17.30 -14.12
N VAL A 161 7.14 -18.39 -14.64
CA VAL A 161 7.93 -19.58 -14.93
C VAL A 161 9.02 -19.17 -15.94
N PRO A 162 10.31 -19.41 -15.66
CA PRO A 162 11.37 -19.08 -16.60
C PRO A 162 11.11 -19.77 -17.93
N VAL A 163 11.14 -19.00 -19.01
CA VAL A 163 11.05 -19.52 -20.37
C VAL A 163 12.43 -19.47 -21.02
N GLY A 164 12.73 -20.45 -21.87
CA GLY A 164 14.00 -20.56 -22.55
C GLY A 164 13.89 -21.38 -23.80
N TRP A 165 14.81 -21.14 -24.72
CA TRP A 165 14.91 -21.88 -25.98
C TRP A 165 16.26 -22.60 -26.02
N LEU A 166 16.23 -23.82 -26.53
CA LEU A 166 17.44 -24.56 -26.88
C LEU A 166 17.62 -24.41 -28.39
N THR A 167 18.69 -23.73 -28.80
CA THR A 167 19.04 -23.61 -30.21
C THR A 167 20.22 -24.51 -30.50
N PHE A 168 20.02 -25.37 -31.49
CA PHE A 168 21.08 -26.16 -32.12
C PHE A 168 21.42 -25.51 -33.46
N ALA A 169 22.69 -25.58 -33.87
CA ALA A 169 23.03 -25.18 -35.24
C ALA A 169 22.35 -26.15 -36.23
N VAL A 170 22.11 -25.71 -37.47
CA VAL A 170 21.43 -26.56 -38.46
C VAL A 170 22.28 -27.81 -38.77
N GLY A 171 21.70 -29.01 -38.61
CA GLY A 171 22.32 -30.29 -38.95
C GLY A 171 21.78 -31.49 -38.14
N ASP A 172 22.11 -32.70 -38.58
CA ASP A 172 21.82 -33.93 -37.84
C ASP A 172 22.88 -34.16 -36.74
N TYR A 173 22.45 -34.23 -35.48
CA TYR A 173 23.35 -34.51 -34.35
C TYR A 173 23.28 -35.98 -33.96
N ASN A 174 24.33 -36.73 -34.29
CA ASN A 174 24.52 -38.06 -33.74
C ASN A 174 24.99 -37.96 -32.27
N LEU A 175 24.05 -38.14 -31.34
CA LEU A 175 24.30 -38.05 -29.89
C LEU A 175 25.30 -39.10 -29.38
N ALA A 176 25.46 -40.23 -30.08
CA ALA A 176 26.46 -41.23 -29.73
C ALA A 176 27.90 -40.75 -30.03
N ALA A 177 28.07 -39.87 -31.02
CA ALA A 177 29.39 -39.35 -31.44
C ALA A 177 29.77 -38.04 -30.72
N ALA A 178 28.79 -37.22 -30.32
CA ALA A 178 29.04 -35.93 -29.67
C ALA A 178 29.38 -36.04 -28.16
N GLY A 179 29.31 -37.25 -27.59
CA GLY A 179 29.49 -37.47 -26.16
C GLY A 179 28.44 -36.75 -25.31
N GLY A 180 28.70 -36.58 -24.02
CA GLY A 180 27.74 -35.97 -23.09
C GLY A 180 27.50 -34.46 -23.25
N ARG A 181 28.04 -33.82 -24.30
CA ARG A 181 27.99 -32.35 -24.50
C ARG A 181 27.86 -31.99 -25.99
N PRO A 182 26.68 -32.18 -26.61
CA PRO A 182 26.47 -31.78 -27.99
C PRO A 182 26.65 -30.26 -28.18
N PRO A 183 27.11 -29.80 -29.37
CA PRO A 183 27.23 -28.37 -29.67
C PRO A 183 25.86 -27.69 -29.62
N GLY A 184 25.76 -26.59 -28.85
CA GLY A 184 24.54 -25.79 -28.73
C GLY A 184 24.73 -24.66 -27.72
N THR A 185 23.79 -23.72 -27.67
CA THR A 185 23.74 -22.69 -26.63
C THR A 185 22.35 -22.70 -25.99
N ALA A 186 22.32 -22.75 -24.66
CA ALA A 186 21.10 -22.60 -23.88
C ALA A 186 21.09 -21.19 -23.29
N THR A 187 20.05 -20.42 -23.60
CA THR A 187 19.81 -19.11 -22.99
C THR A 187 18.60 -19.22 -22.10
N ILE A 188 18.79 -19.04 -20.79
CA ILE A 188 17.71 -18.96 -19.81
C ILE A 188 17.54 -17.49 -19.45
N ILE A 189 16.33 -16.97 -19.64
CA ILE A 189 15.97 -15.62 -19.20
C ILE A 189 15.19 -15.76 -17.90
N ARG A 190 15.63 -15.04 -16.86
CA ARG A 190 14.90 -14.90 -15.60
C ARG A 190 14.62 -13.40 -15.42
N ASP A 191 13.34 -13.06 -15.28
CA ASP A 191 12.88 -11.70 -15.01
C ASP A 191 13.02 -11.35 -13.52
#